data_AF-A0AAJ2MRN6-F1
#
_entry.id   AF-A0AAJ2MRN6-F1
#
_cell.length_a   1.000
_cell.length_b   1.000
_cell.length_c   1.000
_cell.angle_alpha   90.00
_cell.angle_beta   90.00
_cell.angle_gamma   90.00
#
_symmetry.space_group_name_H-M   'P 1'
#
loop_
_entity.id
_entity.type
_entity.pdbx_description
1 polymer ?
#
loop_
_entity_poly.entity_id
_entity_poly.type
_entity_poly.pdbx_seq_one_letter_code
_entity_poly.pdbx_strand_id
1 'polypeptide(L)' 'MSWQDKALWLEKITKRMMLIVGVLGLIVIYCGFFFLLFSGRSVAVIPWFFLISPWVCIYFGLTQVQQVQVVNWFLKKFKK' A
#
# COMPACT_ATOMS: atom_id res chain seq x y z
N MET A 1 -11.33 31.31 4.66
CA MET A 1 -10.63 30.09 4.21
C MET A 1 -11.01 29.84 2.77
N SER A 2 -10.06 30.00 1.86
CA SER A 2 -10.29 29.94 0.41
C SER A 2 -10.67 28.52 -0.03
N TRP A 3 -11.43 28.38 -1.11
CA TRP A 3 -11.75 27.08 -1.72
C TRP A 3 -10.50 26.27 -2.10
N GLN A 4 -9.40 26.97 -2.41
CA GLN A 4 -8.12 26.33 -2.72
C GLN A 4 -7.50 25.64 -1.49
N ASP A 5 -7.61 26.23 -0.30
CA ASP A 5 -7.10 25.64 0.94
C ASP A 5 -7.85 24.35 1.28
N LYS A 6 -9.17 24.33 1.04
CA LYS A 6 -10.03 23.17 1.27
C LYS A 6 -9.68 22.01 0.33
N ALA A 7 -9.44 22.30 -0.94
CA ALA A 7 -9.06 21.29 -1.94
C ALA A 7 -7.70 20.65 -1.60
N LEU A 8 -6.70 21.46 -1.24
CA LEU A 8 -5.38 20.98 -0.80
C LEU A 8 -5.46 20.12 0.46
N TRP A 9 -6.32 20.50 1.41
CA TRP A 9 -6.52 19.76 2.64
C TRP A 9 -7.19 18.41 2.40
N LEU A 10 -8.21 18.37 1.54
CA LEU A 10 -8.87 17.12 1.13
C LEU A 10 -7.91 16.17 0.42
N GLU A 11 -7.09 16.66 -0.51
CA GLU A 11 -6.10 15.85 -1.20
C GLU A 11 -5.13 15.20 -0.20
N LYS A 12 -4.64 15.98 0.76
CA LYS A 12 -3.71 15.50 1.79
C LYS A 12 -4.33 14.42 2.68
N ILE A 13 -5.61 14.57 3.02
CA ILE A 13 -6.33 13.59 3.82
C ILE A 13 -6.63 12.32 3.03
N THR A 14 -7.12 12.45 1.79
CA THR A 14 -7.39 11.29 0.94
C THR A 14 -6.13 10.46 0.72
N LYS A 15 -4.98 11.10 0.45
CA LYS A 15 -3.69 10.41 0.38
C LYS A 15 -3.33 9.69 1.68
N ARG A 16 -3.54 10.34 2.82
CA ARG A 16 -3.27 9.74 4.15
C ARG A 16 -4.20 8.55 4.45
N MET A 17 -5.47 8.65 4.06
CA MET A 17 -6.44 7.56 4.20
C MET A 17 -6.07 6.36 3.32
N MET A 18 -5.68 6.59 2.05
CA MET A 18 -5.20 5.52 1.17
C MET A 18 -3.98 4.80 1.74
N LEU A 19 -3.04 5.56 2.34
CA LEU A 19 -1.85 5.00 2.98
C LEU A 19 -2.21 4.15 4.20
N ILE A 20 -3.08 4.65 5.08
CA ILE A 20 -3.56 3.91 6.26
C ILE A 20 -4.29 2.63 5.85
N VAL A 21 -5.23 2.72 4.90
CA VAL A 21 -6.00 1.57 4.42
C VAL A 21 -5.09 0.56 3.73
N GLY A 22 -4.11 1.02 2.94
CA GLY A 22 -3.13 0.16 2.30
C GLY A 22 -2.26 -0.60 3.32
N VAL A 23 -1.75 0.08 4.35
CA VAL A 23 -0.96 -0.55 5.43
C VAL A 23 -1.80 -1.53 6.24
N LEU A 24 -3.03 -1.16 6.61
CA LEU A 24 -3.95 -2.06 7.30
C LEU A 24 -4.30 -3.29 6.45
N GLY A 25 -4.57 -3.10 5.16
CA GLY A 25 -4.82 -4.20 4.22
C GLY A 25 -3.63 -5.16 4.13
N LEU A 26 -2.41 -4.63 4.10
CA LEU A 26 -1.18 -5.43 4.13
C LEU A 26 -1.09 -6.23 5.43
N ILE A 27 -1.30 -5.60 6.59
CA ILE A 27 -1.30 -6.31 7.88
C ILE A 27 -2.35 -7.44 7.88
N VAL A 28 -3.59 -7.15 7.50
CA VAL A 28 -4.69 -8.13 7.52
C VAL A 28 -4.41 -9.31 6.58
N ILE A 29 -3.96 -9.05 5.35
CA ILE A 29 -3.71 -10.10 4.36
C ILE A 29 -2.51 -10.96 4.76
N TYR A 30 -1.41 -10.35 5.20
CA TYR A 30 -0.23 -11.10 5.61
C TYR A 30 -0.45 -11.86 6.92
N CYS A 31 -1.13 -11.27 7.91
CA CYS A 31 -1.50 -11.98 9.13
C CYS A 31 -2.48 -13.12 8.85
N GLY A 32 -3.47 -12.92 7.96
CA GLY A 32 -4.40 -13.96 7.54
C GLY A 32 -3.68 -15.11 6.82
N PHE A 33 -2.74 -14.79 5.93
CA PHE A 33 -1.90 -15.78 5.26
C PHE A 33 -1.06 -16.58 6.26
N PHE A 34 -0.42 -15.89 7.21
CA PHE A 34 0.38 -16.52 8.27
C PHE A 34 -0.50 -17.45 9.12
N PHE A 35 -1.70 -17.02 9.50
CA PHE A 35 -2.65 -17.84 10.25
C PHE A 35 -3.07 -19.10 9.49
N LEU A 36 -3.35 -18.99 8.18
CA LEU A 36 -3.70 -20.13 7.33
C LEU A 36 -2.53 -21.13 7.20
N LEU A 37 -1.30 -20.62 7.09
CA LEU A 37 -0.10 -21.41 7.02
C LEU A 37 0.14 -22.22 8.32
N PHE A 38 -0.07 -21.61 9.48
CA PHE A 38 -0.01 -22.31 10.78
C PHE A 38 -1.16 -23.31 10.98
N SER A 39 -2.34 -23.04 10.40
CA SER A 39 -3.50 -23.91 10.50
C SER A 39 -3.48 -25.08 9.48
N GLY A 40 -2.45 -25.19 8.65
CA GLY A 40 -2.31 -26.26 7.65
C GLY A 40 -3.34 -26.22 6.52
N ARG A 41 -4.06 -25.11 6.34
CA ARG A 41 -5.04 -24.97 5.25
C ARG A 41 -4.33 -24.64 3.94
N SER A 42 -4.85 -25.18 2.85
CA SER A 42 -4.33 -24.89 1.51
C SER A 42 -4.44 -23.40 1.19
N VAL A 43 -3.30 -22.78 0.91
CA VAL A 43 -3.16 -21.37 0.53
C VAL A 43 -3.18 -21.16 -0.99
N ALA A 44 -3.28 -22.26 -1.75
CA ALA A 44 -3.25 -22.26 -3.22
C ALA A 44 -4.45 -21.51 -3.85
N VAL A 45 -5.52 -21.30 -3.08
CA VAL A 45 -6.73 -20.62 -3.54
C VAL A 45 -6.60 -19.10 -3.48
N ILE A 46 -5.65 -18.54 -2.72
CA ILE A 46 -5.55 -17.07 -2.57
C ILE A 46 -4.97 -16.46 -3.86
N PRO A 47 -5.75 -15.65 -4.60
CA PRO A 47 -5.24 -15.02 -5.81
C PRO A 47 -4.12 -14.03 -5.48
N TRP A 48 -3.00 -14.14 -6.17
CA TRP A 48 -1.83 -13.26 -5.98
C TRP A 48 -2.12 -11.76 -6.13
N PHE A 49 -3.19 -11.40 -6.85
CA PHE A 49 -3.64 -10.01 -6.96
C PHE A 49 -4.03 -9.39 -5.61
N PHE A 50 -4.55 -10.18 -4.66
CA PHE A 50 -4.83 -9.70 -3.30
C PHE A 50 -3.57 -9.36 -2.53
N LEU A 51 -2.45 -10.05 -2.81
CA LEU A 51 -1.17 -9.72 -2.17
C LEU A 51 -0.61 -8.40 -2.68
N ILE A 52 -0.82 -8.06 -3.97
CA ILE A 52 -0.27 -6.86 -4.61
C ILE A 52 -1.18 -5.63 -4.41
N SER A 53 -2.50 -5.81 -4.34
CA SER A 53 -3.47 -4.71 -4.22
C SER A 53 -3.17 -3.72 -3.08
N PRO A 54 -2.84 -4.15 -1.84
CA PRO A 54 -2.51 -3.23 -0.75
C PRO A 54 -1.26 -2.41 -1.04
N TRP A 55 -0.25 -2.99 -1.71
CA TRP A 55 0.97 -2.28 -2.08
C TRP A 55 0.71 -1.18 -3.11
N VAL A 56 -0.19 -1.43 -4.06
CA VAL A 56 -0.64 -0.42 -5.02
C VAL A 56 -1.37 0.72 -4.30
N CYS A 57 -2.25 0.39 -3.36
CA CYS A 57 -2.94 1.38 -2.52
C CYS A 57 -1.96 2.23 -1.69
N ILE A 58 -0.94 1.61 -1.09
CA ILE A 58 0.12 2.32 -0.38
C ILE A 58 0.83 3.27 -1.35
N TYR A 59 1.32 2.75 -2.49
CA TYR A 59 2.07 3.54 -3.47
C TYR A 59 1.31 4.78 -3.93
N PHE A 60 0.01 4.67 -4.26
CA PHE A 60 -0.81 5.81 -4.66
C PHE A 60 -1.15 6.76 -3.50
N GLY A 61 -1.15 6.28 -2.26
CA GLY A 61 -1.28 7.11 -1.06
C GLY A 61 -0.02 7.93 -0.71
N LEU A 62 1.15 7.58 -1.25
CA LEU A 62 2.38 8.34 -1.04
C LEU A 62 2.39 9.66 -1.83
N THR A 63 3.17 10.62 -1.35
CA THR A 63 3.42 11.86 -2.10
C THR A 63 4.31 11.59 -3.32
N GLN A 64 4.23 12.45 -4.34
CA GLN A 64 5.04 12.33 -5.57
C GLN A 64 6.54 12.21 -5.29
N VAL A 65 7.05 13.01 -4.33
CA VAL A 65 8.46 12.95 -3.91
C VAL A 65 8.82 11.57 -3.36
N GLN A 66 7.95 10.99 -2.53
CA GLN A 66 8.17 9.67 -1.96
C GLN A 66 8.02 8.54 -2.99
N GLN A 67 7.08 8.66 -3.93
CA GLN A 67 6.94 7.71 -5.04
C GLN A 67 8.23 7.62 -5.86
N VAL A 68 8.83 8.78 -6.20
CA VAL A 68 10.11 8.86 -6.91
C VAL A 68 11.25 8.24 -6.09
N GLN A 69 11.28 8.48 -4.78
CA GLN A 69 12.25 7.83 -3.89
C GLN A 69 12.12 6.31 -3.86
N VAL A 70 10.89 5.78 -3.82
CA VAL A 70 10.62 4.33 -3.87
C VAL A 70 11.10 3.74 -5.20
N VAL A 71 10.79 4.37 -6.33
CA VAL A 71 11.26 3.93 -7.66
C VAL A 71 12.79 3.96 -7.73
N ASN A 72 13.42 5.04 -7.25
CA ASN A 72 14.88 5.14 -7.22
C ASN A 72 15.52 4.07 -6.30
N TRP A 73 14.90 3.77 -5.16
CA TRP A 73 15.34 2.68 -4.29
C TRP A 73 15.20 1.32 -4.98
N PHE A 74 14.09 1.08 -5.66
CA PHE A 74 13.82 -0.15 -6.41
C PHE A 74 14.83 -0.34 -7.54
N LEU A 75 15.05 0.69 -8.37
CA LEU A 75 16.04 0.66 -9.45
C LEU A 75 17.45 0.41 -8.91
N LYS A 76 17.84 1.03 -7.79
CA LYS A 76 19.13 0.77 -7.14
C LYS A 76 19.25 -0.68 -6.65
N LYS A 77 18.16 -1.29 -6.20
CA LYS A 77 18.15 -2.68 -5.74
C LYS A 77 18.33 -3.68 -6.88
N PHE A 78 17.81 -3.37 -8.08
CA PHE A 78 17.96 -4.19 -9.28
C PHE A 78 19.27 -3.95 -10.05
N LYS A 79 19.96 -2.83 -9.78
CA LYS A 79 21.27 -2.53 -10.38
C LYS A 79 22.46 -3.20 -9.69
N LYS A 80 22.21 -4.05 -8.69
CA LYS A 80 23.22 -4.79 -7.93
C LYS A 80 22.98 -6.28 -8.11
#